data_AF-A0A847F2F9-F1
#
_entry.id   AF-A0A847F2F9-F1
#
_cell.length_a   1.000
_cell.length_b   1.000
_cell.length_c   1.000
_cell.angle_alpha   90.00
_cell.angle_beta   90.00
_cell.angle_gamma   90.00
#
_symmetry.space_group_name_H-M   'P 1'
#
loop_
_entity.id
_entity.type
_entity.pdbx_description
1 polymer ?
#
loop_
_entity_poly.entity_id
_entity_poly.type
_entity_poly.pdbx_seq_one_letter_code
_entity_poly.pdbx_strand_id
1 'polypeptide(L)'
;MNRWIFIAVLGLAACKSGGEDSQAAPPEGSAETQEAARREEAASSAPEAPKRSMEEAIDIMTKAIEGSKEGEVGDTHCERAYGGMSKLNQLLGEALEAKEVPEIPREGFLEICGELEEGVQRCMVPSYAMENREECRSMREGLTPEVQERLRSLMRSAR
;
A
#
# COMPACT_ATOMS: atom_id res chain seq x y z
N MET A 1 -5.08 -55.00 -27.94
CA MET A 1 -4.66 -56.39 -27.62
C MET A 1 -3.31 -56.29 -26.91
N ASN A 2 -2.98 -56.83 -25.74
CA ASN A 2 -3.57 -57.54 -24.59
C ASN A 2 -2.53 -57.30 -23.45
N ARG A 3 -2.89 -56.95 -22.19
CA ARG A 3 -3.18 -57.87 -21.06
C ARG A 3 -1.94 -58.78 -20.77
N TRP A 4 -1.24 -58.88 -19.62
CA TRP A 4 -1.54 -58.92 -18.17
C TRP A 4 -0.20 -58.82 -17.37
N ILE A 5 -0.07 -58.10 -16.24
CA ILE A 5 -0.10 -58.53 -14.81
C ILE A 5 0.49 -59.91 -14.47
N PHE A 6 1.50 -59.93 -13.59
CA PHE A 6 1.67 -60.96 -12.54
C PHE A 6 2.14 -60.34 -11.22
N ILE A 7 1.63 -60.92 -10.13
CA ILE A 7 1.48 -60.41 -8.77
C ILE A 7 2.27 -61.29 -7.79
N ALA A 8 2.80 -60.64 -6.74
CA ALA A 8 3.06 -61.07 -5.35
C ALA A 8 3.94 -62.30 -5.02
N VAL A 9 4.65 -62.19 -3.89
CA VAL A 9 4.36 -62.81 -2.57
C VAL A 9 5.68 -62.75 -1.74
N LEU A 10 5.82 -61.95 -0.68
CA LEU A 10 5.41 -62.12 0.73
C LEU A 10 6.14 -63.23 1.54
N GLY A 11 6.83 -62.82 2.61
CA GLY A 11 7.12 -63.59 3.84
C GLY A 11 8.60 -63.92 4.10
N LEU A 12 9.13 -64.06 5.33
CA LEU A 12 8.63 -63.86 6.69
C LEU A 12 9.84 -64.05 7.67
N ALA A 13 9.93 -63.21 8.72
CA ALA A 13 10.44 -63.44 10.09
C ALA A 13 11.78 -64.17 10.44
N ALA A 14 12.60 -63.56 11.33
CA ALA A 14 12.99 -64.10 12.67
C ALA A 14 14.00 -63.19 13.45
N CYS A 15 13.89 -63.22 14.78
CA CYS A 15 14.34 -62.24 15.80
C CYS A 15 15.74 -62.44 16.42
N LYS A 16 16.35 -61.39 17.04
CA LYS A 16 17.11 -61.50 18.33
C LYS A 16 17.46 -60.13 19.01
N SER A 17 16.76 -59.85 20.12
CA SER A 17 17.17 -59.28 21.45
C SER A 17 18.13 -58.07 21.61
N GLY A 18 17.64 -57.05 22.33
CA GLY A 18 18.32 -56.51 23.53
C GLY A 18 18.42 -54.97 23.66
N GLY A 19 17.72 -54.38 24.65
CA GLY A 19 18.03 -53.06 25.21
C GLY A 19 16.84 -52.10 25.37
N GLU A 20 16.25 -52.05 26.57
CA GLU A 20 15.28 -51.06 27.04
C GLU A 20 15.94 -49.66 27.19
N ASP A 21 15.25 -48.59 26.80
CA ASP A 21 15.05 -47.45 27.70
C ASP A 21 13.94 -46.51 27.22
N SER A 22 13.22 -46.00 28.21
CA SER A 22 12.02 -45.18 28.15
C SER A 22 12.25 -43.83 27.43
N GLN A 23 11.24 -43.30 26.74
CA GLN A 23 10.34 -42.27 27.28
C GLN A 23 9.40 -41.75 26.18
N ALA A 24 8.12 -41.62 26.53
CA ALA A 24 7.04 -41.12 25.70
C ALA A 24 7.30 -39.71 25.17
N ALA A 25 7.09 -39.50 23.87
CA ALA A 25 7.01 -38.17 23.27
C ALA A 25 5.70 -37.48 23.72
N PRO A 26 5.74 -36.22 24.18
CA PRO A 26 4.55 -35.43 24.47
C PRO A 26 3.89 -34.92 23.17
N PRO A 27 2.58 -34.58 23.19
CA PRO A 27 1.86 -34.16 21.99
C PRO A 27 2.29 -32.75 21.54
N GLU A 28 2.74 -32.62 20.29
CA GLU A 28 3.04 -31.36 19.60
C GLU A 28 1.78 -30.56 19.20
N GLY A 29 0.75 -30.56 20.04
CA GLY A 29 -0.54 -29.93 19.75
C GLY A 29 -0.88 -28.84 20.75
N SER A 30 -0.06 -27.80 20.89
CA SER A 30 -0.41 -26.66 21.77
C SER A 30 0.32 -25.33 21.50
N ALA A 31 1.37 -25.28 20.68
CA ALA A 31 2.10 -24.02 20.43
C ALA A 31 1.46 -23.19 19.30
N GLU A 32 1.15 -23.80 18.15
CA GLU A 32 0.56 -23.06 17.00
C GLU A 32 -0.82 -22.46 17.30
N THR A 33 -1.62 -23.12 18.14
CA THR A 33 -2.98 -22.65 18.45
C THR A 33 -2.98 -21.41 19.36
N GLN A 34 -1.96 -21.26 20.21
CA GLN A 34 -1.84 -20.11 21.11
C GLN A 34 -1.33 -18.86 20.40
N GLU A 35 -0.48 -19.02 19.39
CA GLU A 35 0.03 -17.90 18.59
C GLU A 35 -1.02 -17.35 17.62
N ALA A 36 -1.89 -18.23 17.08
CA ALA A 36 -3.05 -17.82 16.29
C ALA A 36 -4.07 -17.01 17.12
N ALA A 37 -4.42 -17.49 18.32
CA ALA A 37 -5.36 -16.80 19.20
C ALA A 37 -4.83 -15.42 19.67
N ARG A 38 -3.52 -15.30 19.92
CA ARG A 38 -2.89 -14.03 20.31
C ARG A 38 -2.86 -13.01 19.16
N ARG A 39 -2.77 -13.49 17.91
CA ARG A 39 -2.79 -12.64 16.71
C ARG A 39 -4.20 -12.11 16.41
N GLU A 40 -5.24 -12.87 16.75
CA GLU A 40 -6.64 -12.43 16.66
C GLU A 40 -7.01 -11.38 17.73
N GLU A 41 -6.56 -11.53 18.98
CA GLU A 41 -6.82 -10.51 20.02
C GLU A 41 -6.09 -9.18 19.77
N ALA A 42 -4.89 -9.22 19.17
CA ALA A 42 -4.16 -8.01 18.80
C ALA A 42 -4.80 -7.25 17.62
N ALA A 43 -5.52 -7.94 16.73
CA ALA A 43 -6.27 -7.31 15.63
C ALA A 43 -7.59 -6.66 16.10
N SER A 44 -8.16 -7.12 17.21
CA SER A 44 -9.40 -6.60 17.80
C SER A 44 -9.22 -5.27 18.55
N SER A 45 -7.97 -4.91 18.89
CA SER A 45 -7.65 -3.75 19.73
C SER A 45 -7.18 -2.52 18.95
N ALA A 46 -7.20 -2.56 17.62
CA ALA A 46 -6.97 -1.37 16.82
C ALA A 46 -8.18 -0.42 16.99
N PRO A 47 -7.98 0.85 17.40
CA PRO A 47 -9.10 1.79 17.48
C PRO A 47 -9.79 1.85 16.11
N GLU A 48 -11.10 1.58 16.09
CA GLU A 48 -11.90 1.73 14.87
C GLU A 48 -11.68 3.15 14.35
N ALA A 49 -11.16 3.27 13.12
CA ALA A 49 -11.14 4.56 12.43
C ALA A 49 -12.58 5.11 12.41
N PRO A 50 -12.80 6.43 12.62
CA PRO A 50 -14.13 7.01 12.60
C PRO A 50 -14.88 6.57 11.35
N LYS A 51 -16.08 5.99 11.51
CA LYS A 51 -16.96 5.56 10.41
C LYS A 51 -17.57 6.80 9.74
N ARG A 52 -16.74 7.57 9.01
CA ARG A 52 -17.18 8.71 8.21
C ARG A 52 -18.06 8.23 7.06
N SER A 53 -19.06 9.04 6.72
CA SER A 53 -19.88 8.74 5.55
C SER A 53 -19.08 8.96 4.26
N MET A 54 -19.47 8.29 3.16
CA MET A 54 -18.87 8.54 1.85
C MET A 54 -19.05 10.00 1.42
N GLU A 55 -20.18 10.61 1.74
CA GLU A 55 -20.48 12.01 1.44
C GLU A 55 -19.53 12.97 2.20
N GLU A 56 -19.30 12.70 3.48
CA GLU A 56 -18.32 13.44 4.29
C GLU A 56 -16.89 13.31 3.74
N ALA A 57 -16.50 12.10 3.30
CA ALA A 57 -15.19 11.88 2.70
C ALA A 57 -15.00 12.67 1.39
N ILE A 58 -16.05 12.74 0.56
CA ILE A 58 -16.05 13.53 -0.68
C ILE A 58 -15.96 15.02 -0.38
N ASP A 59 -16.71 15.52 0.60
CA ASP A 59 -16.69 16.93 1.00
C ASP A 59 -15.32 17.34 1.55
N ILE A 60 -14.72 16.53 2.44
CA ILE A 60 -13.36 16.75 2.95
C ILE A 60 -12.35 16.82 1.80
N MET A 61 -12.39 15.86 0.88
CA MET A 61 -11.46 15.83 -0.25
C MET A 61 -11.64 17.04 -1.16
N THR A 62 -12.88 17.42 -1.46
CA THR A 62 -13.18 18.57 -2.33
C THR A 62 -12.66 19.87 -1.72
N LYS A 63 -12.97 20.13 -0.45
CA LYS A 63 -12.49 21.31 0.28
C LYS A 63 -10.97 21.35 0.38
N ALA A 64 -10.34 20.20 0.63
CA ALA A 64 -8.90 20.13 0.72
C ALA A 64 -8.23 20.44 -0.63
N ILE A 65 -8.77 19.96 -1.75
CA ILE A 65 -8.21 20.30 -3.08
C ILE A 65 -8.46 21.78 -3.40
N GLU A 66 -9.64 22.33 -3.13
CA GLU A 66 -9.90 23.76 -3.33
C GLU A 66 -8.96 24.64 -2.49
N GLY A 67 -8.77 24.30 -1.21
CA GLY A 67 -7.86 25.01 -0.31
C GLY A 67 -6.39 24.83 -0.69
N SER A 68 -6.03 23.74 -1.39
CA SER A 68 -4.65 23.50 -1.83
C SER A 68 -4.13 24.56 -2.81
N LYS A 69 -5.03 25.26 -3.50
CA LYS A 69 -4.70 26.32 -4.46
C LYS A 69 -3.86 27.44 -3.85
N GLU A 70 -4.05 27.74 -2.56
CA GLU A 70 -3.26 28.73 -1.83
C GLU A 70 -1.78 28.33 -1.71
N GLY A 71 -1.50 27.02 -1.75
CA GLY A 71 -0.15 26.46 -1.72
C GLY A 71 0.55 26.49 -3.08
N GLU A 72 -0.13 26.76 -4.19
CA GLU A 72 0.42 26.67 -5.55
C GLU A 72 1.32 27.85 -5.93
N VAL A 73 2.37 28.08 -5.14
CA VAL A 73 3.33 29.17 -5.29
C VAL A 73 4.61 28.67 -5.95
N GLY A 74 5.15 29.47 -6.87
CA GLY A 74 6.39 29.17 -7.58
C GLY A 74 6.33 29.61 -9.04
N ASP A 75 7.47 29.64 -9.71
CA ASP A 75 7.59 30.11 -11.09
C ASP A 75 7.33 28.98 -12.10
N THR A 76 7.52 27.73 -11.67
CA THR A 76 7.36 26.54 -12.51
C THR A 76 6.12 25.73 -12.15
N HIS A 77 5.62 24.93 -13.09
CA HIS A 77 4.53 23.97 -12.82
C HIS A 77 4.88 23.01 -11.69
N CYS A 78 6.14 22.57 -11.60
CA CYS A 78 6.59 21.65 -10.57
C CYS A 78 6.66 22.27 -9.18
N GLU A 79 7.08 23.54 -9.06
CA GLU A 79 7.06 24.24 -7.77
C GLU A 79 5.64 24.49 -7.29
N ARG A 80 4.76 24.92 -8.20
CA ARG A 80 3.33 25.10 -7.90
C ARG A 80 2.67 23.78 -7.53
N ALA A 81 2.98 22.70 -8.23
CA ALA A 81 2.48 21.37 -7.92
C ALA A 81 2.96 20.89 -6.56
N TYR A 82 4.23 21.09 -6.23
CA TYR A 82 4.79 20.75 -4.91
C TYR A 82 4.05 21.51 -3.80
N GLY A 83 3.96 22.83 -3.91
CA GLY A 83 3.32 23.65 -2.89
C GLY A 83 1.83 23.33 -2.73
N GLY A 84 1.12 23.10 -3.84
CA GLY A 84 -0.27 22.65 -3.83
C GLY A 84 -0.43 21.29 -3.15
N MET A 85 0.40 20.30 -3.52
CA MET A 85 0.33 18.96 -2.92
C MET A 85 0.69 18.96 -1.43
N SER A 86 1.69 19.73 -1.01
CA SER A 86 2.04 19.88 0.41
C SER A 86 0.90 20.53 1.20
N LYS A 87 0.25 21.56 0.63
CA LYS A 87 -0.92 22.18 1.26
C LYS A 87 -2.10 21.22 1.33
N LEU A 88 -2.34 20.44 0.28
CA LEU A 88 -3.36 19.39 0.25
C LEU A 88 -3.12 18.36 1.36
N ASN A 89 -1.89 17.85 1.52
CA ASN A 89 -1.55 16.91 2.57
C ASN A 89 -1.79 17.50 3.96
N GLN A 90 -1.43 18.76 4.19
CA GLN A 90 -1.70 19.46 5.45
C GLN A 90 -3.21 19.54 5.73
N LEU A 91 -4.00 20.01 4.75
CA LEU A 91 -5.45 20.16 4.91
C LEU A 91 -6.15 18.81 5.15
N LEU A 92 -5.72 17.75 4.46
CA LEU A 92 -6.22 16.40 4.69
C LEU A 92 -5.80 15.88 6.06
N GLY A 93 -4.57 16.13 6.49
CA GLY A 93 -4.08 15.78 7.82
C GLY A 93 -4.89 16.43 8.93
N GLU A 94 -5.16 17.73 8.80
CA GLU A 94 -6.01 18.50 9.73
C GLU A 94 -7.45 17.96 9.75
N ALA A 95 -8.07 17.79 8.58
CA ALA A 95 -9.46 17.31 8.47
C ALA A 95 -9.65 15.88 8.99
N LEU A 96 -8.61 15.04 8.88
CA LEU A 96 -8.62 13.67 9.36
C LEU A 96 -8.09 13.51 10.79
N GLU A 97 -7.66 14.59 11.43
CA GLU A 97 -7.02 14.59 12.75
C GLU A 97 -5.82 13.64 12.81
N ALA A 98 -5.04 13.58 11.72
CA ALA A 98 -3.86 12.74 11.62
C ALA A 98 -2.80 13.21 12.62
N LYS A 99 -2.19 12.26 13.35
CA LYS A 99 -1.10 12.56 14.29
C LYS A 99 0.14 13.13 13.60
N GLU A 100 0.39 12.65 12.38
CA GLU A 100 1.51 13.03 11.55
C GLU A 100 1.02 13.18 10.11
N VAL A 101 1.53 14.21 9.44
CA VAL A 101 1.25 14.44 8.02
C VAL A 101 2.52 14.09 7.23
N PRO A 102 2.45 13.10 6.33
CA PRO A 102 3.53 12.76 5.41
C PRO A 102 4.11 13.99 4.70
N GLU A 103 5.40 14.26 4.95
CA GLU A 103 6.13 15.30 4.23
C GLU A 103 6.60 14.78 2.87
N ILE A 104 6.29 15.53 1.82
CA ILE A 104 6.78 15.21 0.48
C ILE A 104 8.21 15.75 0.35
N PRO A 105 9.21 14.90 0.04
CA PRO A 105 10.58 15.37 -0.15
C PRO A 105 10.65 16.33 -1.35
N ARG A 106 10.94 17.60 -1.07
CA ARG A 106 10.88 18.67 -2.09
C ARG A 106 11.79 18.37 -3.28
N GLU A 107 13.06 18.09 -3.00
CA GLU A 107 14.08 17.92 -4.04
C GLU A 107 13.73 16.74 -4.97
N GLY A 108 13.39 15.59 -4.38
CA GLY A 108 12.98 14.42 -5.16
C GLY A 108 11.69 14.64 -5.95
N PHE A 109 10.73 15.41 -5.42
CA PHE A 109 9.51 15.75 -6.15
C PHE A 109 9.81 16.63 -7.36
N LEU A 110 10.61 17.68 -7.18
CA LEU A 110 10.96 18.61 -8.25
C LEU A 110 11.80 17.95 -9.34
N GLU A 111 12.72 17.06 -8.96
CA GLU A 111 13.50 16.26 -9.90
C GLU A 111 12.58 15.40 -10.78
N ILE A 112 11.73 14.57 -10.17
CA ILE A 112 10.83 13.68 -10.93
C ILE A 112 9.85 14.48 -11.77
N CYS A 113 9.27 15.56 -11.23
CA CYS A 113 8.35 16.41 -11.99
C CYS A 113 9.06 17.08 -13.18
N GLY A 114 10.29 17.56 -13.01
CA GLY A 114 11.06 18.22 -14.06
C GLY A 114 11.42 17.30 -15.23
N GLU A 115 11.44 15.98 -15.03
CA GLU A 115 11.64 14.98 -16.08
C GLU A 115 10.38 14.72 -16.93
N LEU A 116 9.20 15.14 -16.47
CA LEU A 116 7.94 14.91 -17.18
C LEU A 116 7.77 15.88 -18.35
N GLU A 117 6.97 15.50 -19.35
CA GLU A 117 6.54 16.44 -20.39
C GLU A 117 5.75 17.61 -19.80
N GLU A 118 5.89 18.80 -20.37
CA GLU A 118 5.30 20.04 -19.86
C GLU A 118 3.77 19.95 -19.64
N GLY A 119 3.05 19.24 -20.52
CA GLY A 119 1.62 18.97 -20.34
C GLY A 119 1.33 18.19 -19.06
N VAL A 120 2.13 17.16 -18.78
CA VAL A 120 2.00 16.35 -17.57
C VAL A 120 2.36 17.19 -16.34
N GLN A 121 3.41 18.02 -16.42
CA GLN A 121 3.78 18.93 -15.32
C GLN A 121 2.62 19.86 -14.94
N ARG A 122 1.92 20.45 -15.93
CA ARG A 122 0.71 21.25 -15.68
C ARG A 122 -0.36 20.47 -14.96
N CYS A 123 -0.56 19.21 -15.34
CA CYS A 123 -1.50 18.30 -14.70
C CYS A 123 -1.11 17.84 -13.29
N MET A 124 0.12 18.11 -12.83
CA MET A 124 0.51 17.91 -11.44
C MET A 124 0.04 19.04 -10.51
N VAL A 125 -0.33 20.20 -11.08
CA VAL A 125 -0.87 21.33 -10.32
C VAL A 125 -2.34 21.03 -9.96
N PRO A 126 -2.70 20.93 -8.66
CA PRO A 126 -4.03 20.46 -8.24
C PRO A 126 -5.20 21.23 -8.87
N SER A 127 -5.14 22.56 -8.87
CA SER A 127 -6.18 23.43 -9.45
C SER A 127 -6.34 23.21 -10.95
N TYR A 128 -5.23 23.13 -11.70
CA TYR A 128 -5.26 22.85 -13.12
C TYR A 128 -5.85 21.47 -13.40
N ALA A 129 -5.48 20.44 -12.62
CA ALA A 129 -6.01 19.10 -12.78
C ALA A 129 -7.51 19.02 -12.52
N MET A 130 -8.05 19.81 -11.58
CA MET A 130 -9.49 19.92 -11.33
C MET A 130 -10.23 20.63 -12.46
N GLU A 131 -9.66 21.69 -13.03
CA GLU A 131 -10.25 22.45 -14.13
C GLU A 131 -10.18 21.67 -15.45
N ASN A 132 -9.16 20.83 -15.62
CA ASN A 132 -8.84 20.14 -16.88
C ASN A 132 -8.84 18.60 -16.73
N ARG A 133 -9.84 18.05 -16.02
CA ARG A 133 -9.88 16.63 -15.61
C ARG A 133 -9.70 15.63 -16.75
N GLU A 134 -10.31 15.90 -17.90
CA GLU A 134 -10.27 14.96 -19.03
C GLU A 134 -8.90 14.93 -19.70
N GLU A 135 -8.31 16.10 -19.92
CA GLU A 135 -6.94 16.27 -20.44
C GLU A 135 -5.94 15.58 -19.51
N CYS A 136 -5.98 15.91 -18.22
CA CYS A 136 -5.03 15.37 -17.25
C CYS A 136 -5.17 13.88 -17.01
N ARG A 137 -6.39 13.34 -17.11
CA ARG A 137 -6.61 11.89 -17.14
C ARG A 137 -5.92 11.25 -18.35
N SER A 138 -6.13 11.79 -19.55
CA SER A 138 -5.53 11.26 -20.78
C SER A 138 -4.00 11.31 -20.75
N MET A 139 -3.42 12.42 -20.30
CA MET A 139 -1.97 12.56 -20.18
C MET A 139 -1.38 11.57 -19.16
N ARG A 140 -2.04 11.38 -18.02
CA ARG A 140 -1.60 10.42 -17.00
C ARG A 140 -1.67 8.98 -17.49
N GLU A 141 -2.70 8.62 -18.24
CA GLU A 141 -2.85 7.30 -18.85
C GLU A 141 -1.78 7.03 -19.93
N GLY A 142 -1.27 8.08 -20.56
CA GLY A 142 -0.15 8.01 -21.51
C GLY A 142 1.23 7.84 -20.88
N LEU A 143 1.37 8.01 -19.56
CA LEU A 143 2.66 7.83 -18.87
C LEU A 143 3.10 6.37 -18.88
N THR A 144 4.41 6.14 -19.04
CA THR A 144 4.97 4.79 -18.95
C THR A 144 4.76 4.20 -17.54
N PRO A 145 4.66 2.88 -17.40
CA PRO A 145 4.50 2.23 -16.10
C PRO A 145 5.61 2.57 -15.11
N GLU A 146 6.84 2.75 -15.61
CA GLU A 146 8.01 3.12 -14.80
C GLU A 146 7.87 4.52 -14.18
N VAL A 147 7.43 5.50 -14.97
CA VAL A 147 7.20 6.88 -14.48
C VAL A 147 6.05 6.91 -13.48
N GLN A 148 4.96 6.18 -13.76
CA GLN A 148 3.85 6.06 -12.82
C GLN A 148 4.30 5.45 -11.48
N GLU A 149 5.18 4.44 -11.52
CA GLU A 149 5.68 3.81 -10.31
C GLU A 149 6.64 4.70 -9.52
N ARG A 150 7.51 5.47 -10.21
CA ARG A 150 8.36 6.48 -9.56
C ARG A 150 7.52 7.53 -8.81
N LEU A 151 6.48 8.06 -9.47
CA LEU A 151 5.55 9.02 -8.84
C LEU A 151 4.81 8.40 -7.64
N ARG A 152 4.29 7.17 -7.77
CA ARG A 152 3.63 6.48 -6.66
C ARG A 152 4.59 6.19 -5.51
N SER A 153 5.82 5.78 -5.82
CA SER A 153 6.84 5.47 -4.83
C SER A 153 7.18 6.69 -4.00
N LEU A 154 7.36 7.85 -4.62
CA LEU A 154 7.63 9.11 -3.93
C LEU A 154 6.51 9.49 -2.96
N MET A 155 5.25 9.31 -3.37
CA MET A 155 4.10 9.56 -2.49
C MET A 155 3.98 8.54 -1.35
N ARG A 156 4.47 7.32 -1.52
CA ARG A 156 4.50 6.29 -0.46
C ARG A 156 5.66 6.50 0.51
N SER A 157 6.81 6.97 0.04
CA SER A 157 8.00 7.24 0.86
C SER A 157 7.87 8.49 1.73
N ALA A 158 6.81 9.28 1.54
CA ALA A 158 6.47 10.39 2.43
C ALA A 158 5.94 9.94 3.80
N ARG A 159 5.66 8.64 4.00
CA ARG A 159 5.20 8.05 5.27
C ARG A 159 6.31 7.70 6.24
#